data_AF-A0A7L3SF58-F1
#
_entry.id   AF-A0A7L3SF58-F1
#
_cell.length_a   1.000
_cell.length_b   1.000
_cell.length_c   1.000
_cell.angle_alpha   90.00
_cell.angle_beta   90.00
_cell.angle_gamma   90.00
#
_symmetry.space_group_name_H-M   'P 1'
#
loop_
_entity.id
_entity.type
_entity.pdbx_description
1 polymer ?
#
loop_
_entity_poly.entity_id
_entity_poly.type
_entity_poly.pdbx_seq_one_letter_code
_entity_poly.pdbx_strand_id
1 'polypeptide(L)' 'EAGGGLRAPGDSVLLSCRGSGLTSEVWWYREAPGGGLEWVSYISGSSGTTEYGPGVKGRATVSRDN' A
#
# COMPACT_ATOMS: atom_id res chain seq x y z
N GLU A 1 -1.22 3.99 -9.98
CA GLU A 1 -0.91 2.65 -9.45
C GLU A 1 -1.17 1.59 -10.50
N ALA A 2 -0.56 0.44 -10.35
CA ALA A 2 -0.76 -0.73 -11.20
C ALA A 2 -0.84 -2.01 -10.34
N GLY A 3 -1.52 -3.04 -10.84
CA GLY A 3 -1.81 -4.27 -10.10
C GLY A 3 -3.24 -4.31 -9.55
N GLY A 4 -3.58 -5.35 -8.77
CA GLY A 4 -4.85 -5.39 -8.02
C GLY A 4 -6.09 -5.92 -8.74
N GLY A 5 -5.94 -6.62 -9.87
CA GLY A 5 -7.06 -7.24 -10.59
C GLY A 5 -7.85 -8.27 -9.77
N LEU A 6 -8.93 -8.82 -10.35
CA LEU A 6 -9.75 -9.84 -9.70
C LEU A 6 -8.93 -11.08 -9.35
N ARG A 7 -9.01 -11.51 -8.09
CA ARG A 7 -8.28 -12.67 -7.55
C ARG A 7 -9.20 -13.55 -6.70
N ALA A 8 -8.81 -14.80 -6.52
CA ALA A 8 -9.53 -15.70 -5.63
C ALA A 8 -9.31 -15.26 -4.16
N PRO A 9 -10.24 -15.58 -3.25
CA PRO A 9 -10.04 -15.35 -1.82
C PRO A 9 -8.79 -16.07 -1.32
N GLY A 10 -7.90 -15.35 -0.63
CA GLY A 10 -6.65 -15.88 -0.08
C GLY A 10 -5.43 -15.71 -0.99
N ASP A 11 -5.62 -15.39 -2.26
CA ASP A 11 -4.50 -15.04 -3.14
C ASP A 11 -3.86 -13.72 -2.73
N SER A 12 -2.54 -13.66 -2.86
CA SER A 12 -1.80 -12.41 -2.69
C SER A 12 -1.92 -11.53 -3.93
N VAL A 13 -2.02 -10.22 -3.71
CA VAL A 13 -2.01 -9.20 -4.76
C VAL A 13 -0.78 -8.33 -4.55
N LEU A 14 -0.06 -8.05 -5.65
CA LEU A 14 0.98 -7.04 -5.67
C LEU A 14 0.43 -5.76 -6.30
N LEU A 15 0.61 -4.65 -5.60
CA LEU A 15 0.35 -3.30 -6.08
C LEU A 15 1.68 -2.57 -6.24
N SER A 16 1.78 -1.73 -7.26
CA SER A 16 2.94 -0.86 -7.47
C SER A 16 2.51 0.55 -7.81
N CYS A 17 3.26 1.52 -7.31
CA CYS A 17 3.10 2.92 -7.63
C CYS A 17 4.44 3.48 -8.12
N ARG A 18 4.42 4.21 -9.23
CA ARG A 18 5.57 4.92 -9.76
C ARG A 18 5.19 6.39 -9.87
N GLY A 19 5.92 7.24 -9.15
CA GLY A 19 5.86 8.68 -9.30
C GLY A 19 7.21 9.23 -9.74
N SER A 20 7.20 10.44 -10.29
CA SER A 20 8.42 11.19 -10.64
C SER A 20 8.68 12.25 -9.58
N GLY A 21 9.94 12.44 -9.18
CA GLY A 21 10.30 13.42 -8.14
C GLY A 21 9.82 13.06 -6.73
N LEU A 22 9.50 11.79 -6.47
CA LEU A 22 9.13 11.32 -5.13
C LEU A 22 10.37 11.33 -4.23
N THR A 23 10.62 12.42 -3.52
CA THR A 23 11.61 12.48 -2.43
C THR A 23 10.98 12.21 -1.06
N SER A 24 9.66 12.11 -1.01
CA SER A 24 8.85 12.12 0.21
C SER A 24 8.21 10.77 0.51
N GLU A 25 7.46 10.72 1.60
CA GLU A 25 6.78 9.54 2.12
C GLU A 25 5.70 9.00 1.18
N VAL A 26 5.44 7.70 1.25
CA VAL A 26 4.36 7.06 0.49
C VAL A 26 3.31 6.53 1.45
N TRP A 27 2.06 6.87 1.18
CA TRP A 27 0.89 6.43 1.92
C TRP A 27 0.00 5.58 1.02
N TRP A 28 -0.42 4.42 1.50
CA TRP A 28 -1.43 3.59 0.84
C TRP A 28 -2.76 3.72 1.55
N TYR A 29 -3.82 3.86 0.75
CA TYR A 29 -5.21 3.87 1.21
C TYR A 29 -6.03 2.91 0.35
N ARG A 30 -7.16 2.44 0.88
CA ARG A 30 -8.16 1.69 0.12
C ARG A 30 -9.54 2.21 0.42
N GLU A 31 -10.45 2.07 -0.54
CA GLU A 31 -11.85 2.42 -0.37
C GLU A 31 -12.69 1.33 -1.02
N ALA A 32 -13.63 0.77 -0.26
CA ALA A 32 -14.62 -0.16 -0.80
C ALA A 32 -15.79 0.62 -1.43
N PRO A 33 -16.50 0.07 -2.43
CA PRO A 33 -17.70 0.69 -2.97
C PRO A 33 -18.72 1.00 -1.86
N GLY A 34 -19.04 2.29 -1.67
CA GLY A 34 -19.95 2.75 -0.61
C GLY A 34 -19.35 2.77 0.80
N GLY A 35 -18.06 2.47 0.96
CA GLY A 35 -17.31 2.59 2.19
C GLY A 35 -16.62 3.93 2.34
N GLY A 36 -15.87 4.10 3.44
CA GLY A 36 -14.97 5.24 3.63
C GLY A 36 -13.54 4.90 3.26
N LEU A 37 -12.71 5.94 3.15
CA LEU A 37 -11.27 5.81 2.96
C LEU A 37 -10.62 5.17 4.19
N GLU A 38 -9.96 4.03 3.99
CA GLU A 38 -9.21 3.30 5.01
C GLU A 38 -7.71 3.43 4.77
N TRP A 39 -6.96 3.74 5.82
CA TRP A 39 -5.49 3.74 5.77
C TRP A 39 -4.93 2.31 5.78
N VAL A 40 -3.98 2.04 4.87
CA VAL A 40 -3.40 0.70 4.65
C VAL A 40 -1.95 0.63 5.13
N SER A 41 -1.10 1.57 4.72
CA SER A 41 0.30 1.58 5.15
C SER A 41 0.97 2.92 4.92
N TYR A 42 2.13 3.09 5.55
CA TYR A 42 3.04 4.20 5.40
C TYR A 42 4.47 3.67 5.25
N ILE A 43 5.24 4.27 4.34
CA ILE A 43 6.68 4.07 4.24
C ILE A 43 7.39 5.42 4.08
N SER A 44 8.36 5.68 4.96
CA SER A 44 9.13 6.92 4.94
C SER A 44 10.04 7.00 3.70
N GLY A 45 10.48 8.21 3.34
CA GLY A 45 11.34 8.43 2.17
C GLY A 45 12.64 7.64 2.19
N SER A 46 13.23 7.46 3.38
CA SER A 46 14.43 6.67 3.61
C SER A 46 14.15 5.16 3.76
N SER A 47 12.89 4.74 3.73
CA SER A 47 12.44 3.38 4.03
C SER A 47 12.81 2.87 5.44
N GLY A 48 13.28 3.76 6.34
CA GLY A 48 13.65 3.40 7.70
C GLY A 48 12.45 3.22 8.64
N THR A 49 11.28 3.71 8.24
CA THR A 49 10.03 3.56 8.99
C THR A 49 8.98 3.00 8.06
N THR A 50 8.32 1.93 8.52
CA THR A 50 7.18 1.33 7.82
C THR A 50 6.11 1.00 8.85
N GLU A 51 4.89 1.45 8.58
CA GLU A 51 3.74 1.23 9.46
C GLU A 51 2.58 0.63 8.66
N TYR A 52 1.77 -0.18 9.34
CA TYR A 52 0.67 -0.92 8.74
C TYR A 52 -0.64 -0.60 9.45
N GLY A 53 -1.68 -0.36 8.65
CA GLY A 53 -3.05 -0.26 9.09
C GLY A 53 -3.54 -1.54 9.77
N PRO A 54 -4.46 -1.42 10.74
CA PRO A 54 -4.93 -2.57 11.52
C PRO A 54 -5.52 -3.69 10.65
N GLY A 55 -6.15 -3.35 9.52
CA GLY A 55 -6.76 -4.32 8.61
C GLY A 55 -5.77 -5.16 7.80
N VAL A 56 -4.50 -4.79 7.74
CA VAL A 56 -3.47 -5.49 6.94
C VAL A 56 -2.22 -5.87 7.73
N LYS A 57 -2.14 -5.49 9.01
CA LYS A 57 -1.02 -5.82 9.90
C LYS A 57 -0.83 -7.34 9.98
N GLY A 58 0.38 -7.81 9.68
CA GLY A 58 0.74 -9.23 9.63
C GLY A 58 0.30 -9.97 8.37
N ARG A 59 -0.29 -9.27 7.38
CA ARG A 59 -0.73 -9.85 6.10
C ARG A 59 -0.12 -9.17 4.88
N ALA A 60 0.24 -7.88 5.01
CA ALA A 60 0.85 -7.11 3.94
C ALA A 60 2.35 -6.90 4.18
N THR A 61 3.07 -6.65 3.08
CA THR A 61 4.44 -6.15 3.09
C THR A 61 4.50 -4.97 2.13
N VAL A 62 5.10 -3.87 2.58
CA VAL A 62 5.33 -2.70 1.74
C VAL A 62 6.83 -2.53 1.50
N SER A 63 7.18 -2.14 0.29
CA SER A 63 8.54 -1.81 -0.09
C SER A 63 8.53 -0.63 -1.06
N ARG A 64 9.70 -0.03 -1.23
CA ARG A 64 9.95 1.07 -2.14
C ARG A 64 11.30 0.89 -2.79
N ASP A 65 11.36 1.29 -4.05
CA ASP A 65 12.58 1.45 -4.85
C ASP A 65 12.76 2.95 -5.15
N ASN A 66 13.97 3.48 -5.00
CA ASN A 66 14.31 4.90 -5.17
C ASN A 66 15.06 5.15 -6.48
#